data_AF-A0A946BDA2-F1
#
_entry.id   AF-A0A946BDA2-F1
#
_cell.length_a   1.000
_cell.length_b   1.000
_cell.length_c   1.000
_cell.angle_alpha   90.00
_cell.angle_beta   90.00
_cell.angle_gamma   90.00
#
_symmetry.space_group_name_H-M   'P 1'
#
loop_
_entity.id
_entity.type
_entity.pdbx_description
1 polymer ?
#
loop_
_entity_poly.entity_id
_entity_poly.type
_entity_poly.pdbx_seq_one_letter_code
_entity_poly.pdbx_strand_id
1 'polypeptide(L)'
;MKVKYSIRPVTKMIVLVALTFFISGCMGNLASKKSDGDTQNDSQPKSKKVTAVYYDFEDILIPMELSIVKGRTVVISTPGFTSGIITLKGRIERQSLFNFFNINMQNDNWNILSQIKSPGTAIMVFQKASRTAVIAIRDEQLNTYVEVGVAPTVSGEAGLSGSSLME
;
A
#
# COMPACT_ATOMS: atom_id res chain seq x y z
N MET A 1 -47.96 2.92 -5.35
CA MET A 1 -47.79 1.47 -5.66
C MET A 1 -46.99 0.83 -4.54
N LYS A 2 -47.55 -0.13 -3.78
CA LYS A 2 -46.80 -0.93 -2.79
C LYS A 2 -46.58 -2.33 -3.36
N VAL A 3 -45.35 -2.63 -3.76
CA VAL A 3 -44.96 -3.95 -4.24
C VAL A 3 -44.88 -4.88 -3.04
N LYS A 4 -45.84 -5.82 -2.93
CA LYS A 4 -45.76 -6.93 -1.96
C LYS A 4 -44.80 -7.97 -2.51
N TYR A 5 -43.56 -7.97 -2.04
CA TYR A 5 -42.67 -9.12 -2.25
C TYR A 5 -43.14 -10.27 -1.35
N SER A 6 -43.72 -11.30 -1.98
CA SER A 6 -44.01 -12.56 -1.31
C SER A 6 -42.69 -13.20 -0.90
N ILE A 7 -42.48 -13.40 0.41
CA ILE A 7 -41.24 -13.88 1.04
C ILE A 7 -41.12 -15.41 0.96
N ARG A 8 -42.22 -16.10 0.62
CA ARG A 8 -42.34 -17.57 0.59
C ARG A 8 -41.52 -18.30 -0.51
N PRO A 9 -41.27 -17.75 -1.72
CA PRO A 9 -40.40 -18.39 -2.70
C PRO A 9 -38.92 -18.07 -2.48
N VAL A 10 -38.59 -16.93 -1.83
CA VAL A 10 -37.21 -16.48 -1.61
C VAL A 10 -36.53 -17.34 -0.54
N THR A 11 -37.23 -17.70 0.54
CA THR A 11 -36.72 -18.64 1.55
C THR A 11 -36.51 -20.04 0.98
N LYS A 12 -37.38 -20.52 0.09
CA LYS A 12 -37.17 -21.81 -0.61
C LYS A 12 -35.94 -21.78 -1.53
N MET A 13 -35.71 -20.67 -2.23
CA MET A 13 -34.52 -20.48 -3.07
C MET A 13 -33.22 -20.38 -2.24
N ILE A 14 -33.24 -19.67 -1.10
CA ILE A 14 -32.08 -19.56 -0.21
C ILE A 14 -31.72 -20.93 0.39
N VAL A 15 -32.71 -21.72 0.81
CA VAL A 15 -32.48 -23.07 1.35
C VAL A 15 -31.94 -24.02 0.27
N LEU A 16 -32.42 -23.92 -0.98
CA LEU A 16 -31.93 -24.72 -2.10
C LEU A 16 -30.46 -24.40 -2.44
N VAL A 17 -30.10 -23.11 -2.47
CA VAL A 17 -28.73 -22.66 -2.78
C VAL A 17 -27.76 -23.01 -1.64
N ALA A 18 -28.18 -22.85 -0.38
CA ALA A 18 -27.37 -23.23 0.78
C ALA A 18 -27.07 -24.75 0.82
N LEU A 19 -28.01 -25.59 0.37
CA LEU A 19 -27.82 -27.05 0.32
C LEU A 19 -26.77 -27.47 -0.73
N THR A 20 -26.60 -26.69 -1.81
CA THR A 20 -25.61 -26.99 -2.86
C THR A 20 -24.17 -26.60 -2.51
N PHE A 21 -23.96 -25.72 -1.52
CA PHE A 21 -22.63 -25.26 -1.13
C PHE A 21 -21.86 -26.26 -0.23
N PHE A 22 -22.54 -27.24 0.36
CA PHE A 22 -21.91 -28.21 1.27
C PHE A 22 -21.25 -29.42 0.58
N ILE A 23 -21.31 -29.54 -0.75
CA ILE A 23 -20.80 -30.72 -1.48
C ILE A 23 -19.46 -30.48 -2.20
N SER A 24 -18.86 -29.28 -2.10
CA SER A 24 -17.50 -29.06 -2.62
C SER A 24 -16.44 -29.35 -1.56
N GLY A 25 -16.42 -30.61 -1.11
CA GLY A 25 -15.36 -31.18 -0.29
C GLY A 25 -14.14 -31.60 -1.12
N CYS A 26 -12.97 -31.32 -0.57
CA CYS A 26 -11.60 -31.69 -0.94
C CYS A 26 -11.39 -32.85 -1.95
N MET A 27 -10.74 -32.56 -3.08
CA MET A 27 -9.89 -33.54 -3.78
C MET A 27 -8.44 -33.34 -3.34
N GLY A 28 -7.99 -34.15 -2.39
CA GLY A 28 -6.57 -34.37 -2.13
C GLY A 28 -6.00 -35.36 -3.14
N ASN A 29 -5.02 -34.94 -3.93
CA ASN A 29 -4.21 -35.85 -4.73
C ASN A 29 -2.84 -36.02 -4.06
N LEU A 30 -2.68 -37.16 -3.37
CA LEU A 30 -1.38 -37.75 -3.05
C LEU A 30 -0.91 -38.49 -4.31
N ALA A 31 0.15 -38.01 -4.95
CA ALA A 31 0.92 -38.81 -5.89
C ALA A 31 2.40 -38.74 -5.51
N SER A 32 2.82 -39.73 -4.72
CA SER A 32 4.24 -40.05 -4.51
C SER A 32 4.83 -40.57 -5.82
N LYS A 33 5.85 -39.90 -6.35
CA LYS A 33 6.84 -40.54 -7.22
C LYS A 33 8.23 -40.23 -6.69
N LYS A 34 8.84 -41.24 -6.10
CA LYS A 34 10.25 -41.32 -5.74
C LYS A 34 11.01 -41.76 -7.00
N SER A 35 12.04 -41.00 -7.40
CA SER A 35 13.24 -41.55 -8.03
C SER A 35 14.37 -40.55 -7.89
N ASP A 36 15.45 -41.05 -7.28
CA ASP A 36 16.71 -40.41 -6.96
C ASP A 36 17.45 -39.82 -8.17
N GLY A 37 18.24 -38.79 -7.90
CA GLY A 37 19.14 -38.12 -8.84
C GLY A 37 19.84 -36.91 -8.18
N ASP A 38 20.69 -37.23 -7.20
CA ASP A 38 21.73 -36.46 -6.50
C ASP A 38 22.10 -35.05 -7.04
N THR A 39 21.97 -34.02 -6.18
CA THR A 39 23.01 -32.99 -5.93
C THR A 39 22.66 -32.18 -4.66
N GLN A 40 23.42 -32.44 -3.60
CA GLN A 40 23.80 -31.57 -2.47
C GLN A 40 23.01 -30.26 -2.20
N ASN A 41 22.13 -30.34 -1.20
CA ASN A 41 22.22 -29.66 0.10
C ASN A 41 22.70 -28.18 0.13
N ASP A 42 21.77 -27.23 0.24
CA ASP A 42 21.61 -26.46 1.48
C ASP A 42 20.17 -25.92 1.61
N SER A 43 19.51 -26.32 2.70
CA SER A 43 18.14 -25.96 3.04
C SER A 43 18.16 -24.90 4.12
N GLN A 44 17.88 -23.65 3.76
CA GLN A 44 17.44 -22.65 4.71
C GLN A 44 16.01 -22.21 4.34
N PRO A 45 15.07 -22.15 5.30
CA PRO A 45 13.71 -21.73 5.00
C PRO A 45 13.77 -20.28 4.50
N LYS A 46 13.39 -20.06 3.23
CA LYS A 46 13.13 -18.70 2.74
C LYS A 46 11.91 -18.17 3.48
N SER A 47 12.16 -17.63 4.66
CA SER A 47 11.40 -16.53 5.23
C SER A 47 11.09 -15.58 4.09
N LYS A 48 9.81 -15.28 3.90
CA LYS A 48 9.29 -14.36 2.89
C LYS A 48 9.87 -12.99 3.21
N LYS A 49 11.10 -12.74 2.75
CA LYS A 49 11.78 -11.46 2.85
C LYS A 49 10.99 -10.54 1.94
N VAL A 50 10.20 -9.66 2.54
CA VAL A 50 9.63 -8.50 1.88
C VAL A 50 10.83 -7.67 1.44
N THR A 51 11.30 -7.95 0.23
CA THR A 51 12.33 -7.15 -0.40
C THR A 51 11.65 -5.81 -0.73
N ALA A 52 12.26 -4.69 -0.38
CA ALA A 52 11.73 -3.36 -0.64
C ALA A 52 12.62 -2.68 -1.69
N VAL A 53 12.04 -1.87 -2.57
CA VAL A 53 12.75 -1.26 -3.71
C VAL A 53 12.70 0.25 -3.57
N TYR A 54 13.86 0.89 -3.74
CA TYR A 54 13.96 2.35 -3.89
C TYR A 54 13.63 2.71 -5.35
N TYR A 55 12.63 3.57 -5.54
CA TYR A 55 12.32 4.15 -6.85
C TYR A 55 13.16 5.43 -7.02
N ASP A 56 12.51 6.59 -7.14
CA ASP A 56 13.20 7.87 -7.32
C ASP A 56 13.47 8.60 -5.99
N PHE A 57 12.96 8.06 -4.88
CA PHE A 57 13.24 8.52 -3.53
C PHE A 57 14.20 7.53 -2.88
N GLU A 58 15.49 7.86 -2.88
CA GLU A 58 16.58 7.00 -2.37
C GLU A 58 16.45 6.63 -0.89
N ASP A 59 15.60 7.33 -0.14
CA ASP A 59 15.47 7.21 1.31
C ASP A 59 14.04 6.91 1.78
N ILE A 60 13.22 6.34 0.89
CA ILE A 60 11.89 5.81 1.23
C ILE A 60 11.75 4.41 0.67
N LEU A 61 11.74 3.43 1.58
CA LEU A 61 11.48 2.04 1.24
C LEU A 61 10.02 1.85 0.80
N ILE A 62 9.81 1.20 -0.35
CA ILE A 62 8.48 0.83 -0.85
C ILE A 62 8.31 -0.70 -0.81
N PRO A 63 7.20 -1.23 -0.25
CA PRO A 63 6.90 -2.66 -0.28
C PRO A 63 6.78 -3.21 -1.72
N MET A 64 7.41 -4.34 -2.00
CA MET A 64 7.40 -4.94 -3.35
C MET A 64 6.04 -5.44 -3.83
N GLU A 65 5.12 -5.70 -2.91
CA GLU A 65 3.76 -6.12 -3.23
C GLU A 65 2.90 -4.96 -3.77
N LEU A 66 3.43 -3.74 -3.81
CA LEU A 66 2.80 -2.57 -4.41
C LEU A 66 3.30 -2.34 -5.85
N SER A 67 2.35 -1.97 -6.72
CA SER A 67 2.61 -1.61 -8.12
C SER A 67 2.40 -0.11 -8.35
N ILE A 68 3.28 0.53 -9.13
CA ILE A 68 3.15 1.96 -9.46
C ILE A 68 1.94 2.21 -10.37
N VAL A 69 1.20 3.26 -10.05
CA VAL A 69 0.14 3.84 -10.88
C VAL A 69 0.74 5.00 -11.68
N LYS A 70 1.26 4.69 -12.87
CA LYS A 70 2.00 5.65 -13.72
C LYS A 70 1.24 6.95 -13.97
N GLY A 71 -0.07 6.87 -14.25
CA GLY A 71 -0.90 8.05 -14.53
C GLY A 71 -1.19 8.97 -13.34
N ARG A 72 -0.77 8.60 -12.13
CA ARG A 72 -0.89 9.42 -10.90
C ARG A 72 0.47 9.71 -10.26
N THR A 73 1.55 9.28 -10.91
CA THR A 73 2.91 9.44 -10.44
C THR A 73 3.58 10.56 -11.21
N VAL A 74 4.16 11.53 -10.50
CA VAL A 74 4.92 12.63 -11.05
C VAL A 74 6.17 12.78 -10.21
N VAL A 75 7.33 12.67 -10.84
CA VAL A 75 8.63 12.87 -10.18
C VAL A 75 9.44 13.86 -10.99
N ILE A 76 10.02 14.84 -10.30
CA ILE A 76 10.86 15.88 -10.86
C ILE A 76 12.20 15.78 -10.13
N SER A 77 13.27 15.55 -10.88
CA SER A 77 14.63 15.55 -10.35
C SER A 77 15.35 16.79 -10.86
N THR A 78 15.93 17.55 -9.94
CA THR A 78 16.79 18.71 -10.23
C THR A 78 18.15 18.49 -9.57
N PRO A 79 19.22 19.16 -10.03
CA PRO A 79 20.52 19.06 -9.38
C PRO A 79 20.42 19.43 -7.90
N GLY A 80 20.61 18.42 -7.03
CA GLY A 80 20.58 18.58 -5.57
C GLY A 80 19.29 18.15 -4.87
N PHE A 81 18.16 17.95 -5.56
CA PHE A 81 16.97 17.37 -4.94
C PHE A 81 16.00 16.70 -5.93
N THR A 82 15.35 15.63 -5.46
CA THR A 82 14.22 14.98 -6.13
C THR A 82 12.94 15.24 -5.36
N SER A 83 11.86 15.57 -6.06
CA SER A 83 10.56 15.88 -5.47
C SER A 83 9.43 15.40 -6.36
N GLY A 84 8.28 15.13 -5.77
CA GLY A 84 7.15 14.61 -6.52
C GLY A 84 6.25 13.72 -5.68
N ILE A 85 5.35 13.04 -6.37
CA ILE A 85 4.37 12.11 -5.79
C ILE A 85 4.47 10.80 -6.55
N ILE A 86 4.69 9.71 -5.82
CA ILE A 86 4.56 8.35 -6.35
C ILE A 86 3.26 7.75 -5.81
N THR A 87 2.40 7.29 -6.72
CA THR A 87 1.19 6.56 -6.36
C THR A 87 1.39 5.07 -6.61
N LEU A 88 1.05 4.28 -5.61
CA LEU A 88 1.21 2.84 -5.55
C LEU A 88 -0.14 2.19 -5.25
N LYS A 89 -0.35 0.97 -5.72
CA LYS A 89 -1.55 0.18 -5.41
C LYS A 89 -1.21 -1.29 -5.16
N GLY A 90 -1.95 -1.93 -4.26
CA GLY A 90 -1.86 -3.37 -4.02
C GLY A 90 -2.95 -3.87 -3.08
N ARG A 91 -2.95 -5.18 -2.82
CA ARG A 91 -3.95 -5.85 -1.97
C ARG A 91 -3.37 -6.14 -0.59
N ILE A 92 -2.91 -5.09 0.07
CA ILE A 92 -2.27 -5.16 1.39
C ILE A 92 -3.15 -4.41 2.38
N GLU A 93 -3.27 -4.94 3.59
CA GLU A 93 -4.02 -4.28 4.64
C GLU A 93 -3.40 -2.91 4.97
N ARG A 94 -4.25 -1.88 5.02
CA ARG A 94 -3.86 -0.50 5.39
C ARG A 94 -3.05 -0.43 6.69
N GLN A 95 -3.39 -1.24 7.70
CA GLN A 95 -2.67 -1.21 8.99
C GLN A 95 -1.23 -1.74 8.86
N SER A 96 -1.03 -2.76 8.02
CA SER A 96 0.29 -3.30 7.72
C SER A 96 1.15 -2.27 6.98
N LEU A 97 0.57 -1.57 5.99
CA LEU A 97 1.24 -0.47 5.30
C LEU A 97 1.58 0.69 6.24
N PHE A 98 0.65 1.09 7.10
CA PHE A 98 0.90 2.13 8.10
C PHE A 98 2.10 1.77 8.99
N ASN A 99 2.12 0.55 9.54
CA ASN A 99 3.20 0.10 10.40
C ASN A 99 4.54 0.02 9.65
N PHE A 100 4.50 -0.48 8.41
CA PHE A 100 5.67 -0.56 7.55
C PHE A 100 6.31 0.82 7.34
N PHE A 101 5.54 1.83 6.94
CA PHE A 101 6.09 3.17 6.72
C PHE A 101 6.50 3.82 8.03
N ASN A 102 5.75 3.63 9.12
CA ASN A 102 6.11 4.18 10.43
C ASN A 102 7.49 3.71 10.90
N ILE A 103 7.77 2.42 10.77
CA ILE A 103 9.04 1.83 11.21
C ILE A 103 10.17 2.20 10.26
N ASN A 104 9.99 1.97 8.96
CA ASN A 104 11.09 2.15 7.99
C ASN A 104 11.49 3.62 7.83
N MET A 105 10.55 4.56 7.84
CA MET A 105 10.88 5.98 7.77
C MET A 105 11.73 6.41 8.98
N GLN A 106 11.38 5.97 10.19
CA GLN A 106 12.18 6.27 11.38
C GLN A 106 13.56 5.62 11.34
N ASN A 107 13.67 4.38 10.87
CA ASN A 107 14.97 3.70 10.66
C ASN A 107 15.85 4.46 9.66
N ASP A 108 15.25 5.10 8.66
CA ASP A 108 15.92 5.94 7.67
C ASP A 108 16.11 7.40 8.16
N ASN A 109 16.05 7.64 9.48
CA ASN A 109 16.25 8.92 10.14
C ASN A 109 15.25 10.02 9.76
N TRP A 110 14.01 9.64 9.42
CA TRP A 110 12.91 10.60 9.30
C TRP A 110 12.23 10.80 10.66
N ASN A 111 12.01 12.06 11.04
CA ASN A 111 11.25 12.40 12.23
C ASN A 111 9.75 12.45 11.91
N ILE A 112 8.93 11.86 12.78
CA ILE A 112 7.47 11.96 12.66
C ILE A 112 7.05 13.38 13.05
N LEU A 113 6.38 14.09 12.13
CA LEU A 113 5.73 15.36 12.44
C LEU A 113 4.26 15.19 12.81
N SER A 114 3.54 14.32 12.10
CA SER A 114 2.11 14.10 12.34
C SER A 114 1.65 12.76 11.82
N GLN A 115 0.61 12.21 12.46
CA GLN A 115 -0.08 11.00 12.03
C GLN A 115 -1.58 11.17 12.25
N ILE A 116 -2.36 10.98 11.20
CA ILE A 116 -3.81 11.11 11.19
C ILE A 116 -4.38 9.79 10.71
N LYS A 117 -5.39 9.28 11.42
CA LYS A 117 -6.09 8.04 11.07
C LYS A 117 -7.59 8.29 11.05
N SER A 118 -8.25 7.81 10.00
CA SER A 118 -9.70 7.79 9.87
C SER A 118 -10.15 6.46 9.27
N PRO A 119 -11.46 6.14 9.29
CA PRO A 119 -11.97 4.98 8.59
C PRO A 119 -11.59 5.05 7.10
N GLY A 120 -10.84 4.04 6.64
CA GLY A 120 -10.39 3.93 5.25
C GLY A 120 -9.23 4.84 4.83
N THR A 121 -8.73 5.74 5.67
CA THR A 121 -7.58 6.60 5.31
C THR A 121 -6.59 6.77 6.47
N ALA A 122 -5.30 6.79 6.17
CA ALA A 122 -4.25 7.19 7.10
C ALA A 122 -3.27 8.14 6.42
N ILE A 123 -2.84 9.19 7.10
CA ILE A 123 -1.88 10.17 6.61
C ILE A 123 -0.74 10.26 7.62
N MET A 124 0.49 10.26 7.15
CA MET A 124 1.69 10.38 7.95
C MET A 124 2.59 11.46 7.34
N VAL A 125 3.04 12.39 8.18
CA VAL A 125 3.94 13.48 7.77
C VAL A 125 5.26 13.29 8.48
N PHE A 126 6.34 13.32 7.71
CA PHE A 126 7.70 13.10 8.17
C PHE A 126 8.60 14.24 7.73
N GLN A 127 9.66 14.51 8.49
CA GLN A 127 10.64 15.54 8.19
C GLN A 127 12.07 15.08 8.38
N LYS A 128 12.93 15.51 7.47
CA LYS A 128 14.39 15.55 7.55
C LYS A 128 14.87 17.00 7.49
N ALA A 129 16.18 17.20 7.66
CA ALA A 129 16.80 18.53 7.70
C ALA A 129 16.39 19.46 6.54
N SER A 130 16.27 18.94 5.32
CA SER A 130 15.99 19.72 4.10
C SER A 130 14.76 19.28 3.31
N ARG A 131 13.99 18.31 3.80
CA ARG A 131 12.85 17.74 3.06
C ARG A 131 11.76 17.21 3.97
N THR A 132 10.54 17.26 3.46
CA THR A 132 9.32 16.74 4.09
C THR A 132 8.74 15.65 3.21
N ALA A 133 8.27 14.57 3.82
CA ALA A 133 7.54 13.51 3.16
C ALA A 133 6.12 13.41 3.72
N VAL A 134 5.15 13.19 2.85
CA VAL A 134 3.75 12.91 3.20
C VAL A 134 3.39 11.56 2.60
N ILE A 135 2.91 10.67 3.45
CA ILE A 135 2.45 9.34 3.04
C ILE A 135 0.96 9.25 3.34
N ALA A 136 0.14 9.10 2.30
CA ALA A 136 -1.29 8.89 2.42
C ALA A 136 -1.64 7.47 1.98
N ILE A 137 -2.34 6.73 2.83
CA ILE A 137 -2.79 5.36 2.59
C ILE A 137 -4.31 5.39 2.54
N ARG A 138 -4.89 4.96 1.41
CA ARG A 138 -6.35 4.93 1.19
C ARG A 138 -6.79 3.51 0.86
N ASP A 139 -7.72 3.02 1.65
CA ASP A 139 -8.33 1.71 1.50
C ASP A 139 -9.58 1.84 0.61
N GLU A 140 -9.53 1.29 -0.60
CA GLU A 140 -10.66 1.26 -1.54
C GLU A 140 -11.17 -0.18 -1.72
N GLN A 141 -12.36 -0.35 -2.30
CA GLN A 141 -13.10 -1.63 -2.34
C GLN A 141 -12.31 -2.85 -2.83
N LEU A 142 -11.32 -2.66 -3.72
CA LEU A 142 -10.55 -3.76 -4.32
C LEU A 142 -9.05 -3.69 -4.04
N ASN A 143 -8.53 -2.50 -3.70
CA ASN A 143 -7.11 -2.24 -3.54
C ASN A 143 -6.89 -1.15 -2.49
N THR A 144 -5.73 -1.22 -1.85
CA THR A 144 -5.19 -0.12 -1.05
C THR A 144 -4.24 0.68 -1.91
N TYR A 145 -4.40 2.00 -1.89
CA TYR A 145 -3.53 2.96 -2.55
C TYR A 145 -2.62 3.62 -1.54
N VAL A 146 -1.37 3.86 -1.95
CA VAL A 146 -0.40 4.63 -1.18
C VAL A 146 0.11 5.75 -2.06
N GLU A 147 0.06 6.98 -1.57
CA GLU A 147 0.66 8.14 -2.18
C GLU A 147 1.81 8.60 -1.31
N VAL A 148 3.01 8.62 -1.87
CA VAL A 148 4.24 9.09 -1.22
C VAL A 148 4.64 10.38 -1.93
N GLY A 149 4.44 11.50 -1.25
CA GLY A 149 4.87 12.82 -1.69
C GLY A 149 6.14 13.24 -0.97
N VAL A 150 7.12 13.75 -1.70
CA VAL A 150 8.36 14.31 -1.13
C VAL A 150 8.60 15.69 -1.74
N ALA A 151 8.91 16.66 -0.88
CA ALA A 151 9.24 18.02 -1.28
C ALA A 151 10.35 18.59 -0.39
N PRO A 152 11.13 19.58 -0.86
CA PRO A 152 12.10 20.27 -0.04
C PRO A 152 11.37 21.07 1.04
N THR A 153 11.93 21.12 2.24
CA THR A 153 11.41 21.97 3.31
C THR A 153 11.92 23.38 3.08
N VAL A 154 11.03 24.32 2.76
CA VAL A 154 11.39 25.74 2.79
C VAL A 154 11.45 26.18 4.25
N SER A 155 12.66 26.30 4.81
CA SER A 155 12.85 27.00 6.07
C SER A 155 12.45 28.46 5.83
N GLY A 156 11.56 28.99 6.65
CA GLY A 156 10.82 30.23 6.37
C GLY A 156 11.70 31.46 6.21
N GLU A 157 12.04 31.76 4.95
CA GLU A 157 12.32 33.11 4.44
C GLU A 157 12.08 33.22 2.92
N ALA A 158 12.09 32.10 2.18
CA ALA A 158 11.89 32.11 0.73
C ALA A 158 10.44 31.81 0.26
N GLY A 159 9.52 31.48 1.16
CA GLY A 159 8.22 30.89 0.78
C GLY A 159 7.00 31.82 0.75
N LEU A 160 7.09 33.04 1.29
CA LEU A 160 5.98 33.98 1.39
C LEU A 160 6.47 35.44 1.25
N SER A 161 7.32 35.71 0.26
CA SER A 161 7.44 37.08 -0.25
C SER A 161 6.20 37.34 -1.10
N GLY A 162 5.33 38.22 -0.61
CA GLY A 162 4.03 38.50 -1.18
C GLY A 162 4.12 38.81 -2.67
N SER A 163 3.48 37.97 -3.49
CA SER A 163 2.92 38.44 -4.74
C SER A 163 1.74 39.35 -4.40
N SER A 164 2.02 40.57 -3.93
CA SER A 164 1.06 41.67 -4.02
C SER A 164 0.93 41.98 -5.51
N LEU A 165 -0.19 41.48 -6.02
CA LEU A 165 -0.74 41.76 -7.33
C LEU A 165 -0.72 43.27 -7.61
N MET A 166 -0.55 43.54 -8.89
CA MET A 166 -0.67 44.83 -9.54
C MET A 166 -1.95 45.55 -9.12
N GLU A 167 -1.81 46.82 -8.73
CA GLU A 167 -2.72 47.91 -9.07
C GLU A 167 -1.88 49.15 -9.37
#